data_AF-Q8KEV7-F1
#
_entry.id   AF-Q8KEV7-F1
#
_cell.length_a   1.000
_cell.length_b   1.000
_cell.length_c   1.000
_cell.angle_alpha   90.00
_cell.angle_beta   90.00
_cell.angle_gamma   90.00
#
_symmetry.space_group_name_H-M   'P 1'
#
loop_
_entity.id
_entity.type
_entity.pdbx_description
1 polymer ?
#
loop_
_entity_poly.entity_id
_entity_poly.type
_entity_poly.pdbx_seq_one_letter_code
_entity_poly.pdbx_strand_id
1 'polypeptide(L)'
;MSKTALLPTVTAVRMVWAMSGKFSNDAPSQTMATYVEDVLKGIEEQAPQISSDERSYVTSAVATMKASLRSIDVISKGRDLNFKENEKLRSAYLESVKESLDFGNKAQDFLKSLPAMTIAGAGGVTVAQYFFKASTFELWGFGLILTGIGYFFNQYIVLWVRRKKQMLYVTQDYERGLYYEQYLDRVRLVLLALFLDLERIHKRVFRENYEADTTSVAVQSIIDDILSGVRSTFCPYAYKHMAEKKVTPELWTLCESGIRKAVENCPLWEGGQQSENRIDSL
;
A
#
# COMPACT_ATOMS: atom_id res chain seq x y z
N MET A 1 6.60 -43.92 19.32
CA MET A 1 6.44 -42.88 18.29
C MET A 1 6.40 -41.54 19.01
N SER A 2 7.42 -40.68 18.87
CA SER A 2 7.55 -39.46 19.69
C SER A 2 7.17 -38.16 18.98
N LYS A 3 6.56 -38.23 17.79
CA LYS A 3 6.10 -37.07 17.02
C LYS A 3 4.74 -37.32 16.37
N THR A 4 3.93 -36.27 16.25
CA THR A 4 2.68 -36.28 15.46
C THR A 4 2.95 -36.74 14.03
N ALA A 5 2.06 -37.59 13.50
CA ALA A 5 2.14 -38.09 12.14
C ALA A 5 1.28 -37.27 11.17
N LEU A 6 0.21 -36.64 11.65
CA LEU A 6 -0.78 -35.97 10.80
C LEU A 6 -0.54 -34.48 10.61
N LEU A 7 -0.05 -33.78 11.63
CA LEU A 7 -0.02 -32.32 11.61
C LEU A 7 1.30 -31.76 12.16
N PRO A 8 2.40 -31.81 11.39
CA PRO A 8 3.65 -31.12 11.72
C PRO A 8 3.43 -29.64 12.04
N THR A 9 4.20 -29.09 12.98
CA THR A 9 4.03 -27.70 13.45
C THR A 9 4.22 -26.67 12.34
N VAL A 10 5.26 -26.83 11.50
CA VAL A 10 5.49 -25.97 10.32
C VAL A 10 4.35 -26.09 9.31
N THR A 11 3.85 -27.30 9.06
CA THR A 11 2.74 -27.54 8.13
C THR A 11 1.47 -26.85 8.62
N ALA A 12 1.16 -26.93 9.91
CA ALA A 12 0.00 -26.23 10.48
C ALA A 12 0.09 -24.70 10.31
N VAL A 13 1.27 -24.11 10.51
CA VAL A 13 1.48 -22.67 10.27
C VAL A 13 1.29 -22.32 8.78
N ARG A 14 1.84 -23.12 7.86
CA ARG A 14 1.64 -22.96 6.42
C ARG A 14 0.17 -23.09 6.02
N MET A 15 -0.56 -24.02 6.61
CA MET A 15 -1.99 -24.18 6.39
C MET A 15 -2.77 -22.95 6.85
N VAL A 16 -2.45 -22.37 8.02
CA VAL A 16 -3.10 -21.13 8.47
C VAL A 16 -2.81 -19.96 7.53
N TRP A 17 -1.58 -19.83 7.06
CA TRP A 17 -1.24 -18.82 6.05
C TRP A 17 -2.03 -19.02 4.76
N ALA A 18 -2.10 -20.24 4.22
CA ALA A 18 -2.87 -20.55 3.03
C ALA A 18 -4.39 -20.31 3.20
N MET A 19 -4.96 -20.70 4.35
CA MET A 19 -6.37 -20.44 4.67
C MET A 19 -6.70 -18.95 4.78
N SER A 20 -5.72 -18.09 5.06
CA SER A 20 -5.94 -16.64 5.03
C SER A 20 -6.26 -16.11 3.62
N GLY A 21 -5.99 -16.89 2.57
CA GLY A 21 -6.40 -16.61 1.20
C GLY A 21 -7.90 -16.39 1.02
N LYS A 22 -8.75 -16.86 1.94
CA LYS A 22 -10.19 -16.58 1.93
C LYS A 22 -10.54 -15.11 2.18
N PHE A 23 -9.62 -14.35 2.77
CA PHE A 23 -9.77 -12.90 2.97
C PHE A 23 -9.28 -12.09 1.76
N SER A 24 -8.67 -12.77 0.77
CA SER A 24 -8.28 -12.15 -0.49
C SER A 24 -9.48 -12.01 -1.42
N ASN A 25 -9.42 -11.02 -2.32
CA ASN A 25 -10.36 -10.89 -3.43
C ASN A 25 -9.96 -11.73 -4.65
N ASP A 26 -8.83 -12.44 -4.57
CA ASP A 26 -8.27 -13.27 -5.64
C ASP A 26 -8.85 -14.70 -5.62
N ALA A 27 -9.47 -15.12 -6.73
CA ALA A 27 -10.14 -16.42 -6.83
C ALA A 27 -9.19 -17.63 -6.65
N PRO A 28 -7.97 -17.66 -7.22
CA PRO A 28 -6.97 -18.67 -6.91
C PRO A 28 -6.67 -18.79 -5.41
N SER A 29 -6.48 -17.66 -4.72
CA SER A 29 -6.23 -17.62 -3.27
C SER A 29 -7.39 -18.19 -2.46
N GLN A 30 -8.63 -17.88 -2.84
CA GLN A 30 -9.84 -18.42 -2.20
C GLN A 30 -9.97 -19.93 -2.45
N THR A 31 -9.66 -20.40 -3.66
CA THR A 31 -9.71 -21.83 -4.01
C THR A 31 -8.69 -22.63 -3.20
N MET A 32 -7.47 -22.11 -3.07
CA MET A 32 -6.42 -22.72 -2.24
C MET A 32 -6.84 -22.77 -0.77
N ALA A 33 -7.45 -21.70 -0.25
CA ALA A 33 -7.93 -21.67 1.13
C ALA A 33 -8.98 -22.76 1.39
N THR A 34 -9.96 -22.91 0.50
CA THR A 34 -10.99 -23.97 0.60
C THR A 34 -10.37 -25.36 0.56
N TYR A 35 -9.42 -25.60 -0.36
CA TYR A 35 -8.71 -26.87 -0.45
C TYR A 35 -7.99 -27.23 0.86
N VAL A 36 -7.28 -26.26 1.45
CA VAL A 36 -6.57 -26.47 2.71
C VAL A 36 -7.52 -26.68 3.89
N GLU A 37 -8.67 -25.97 3.93
CA GLU A 37 -9.72 -26.21 4.93
C GLU A 37 -10.27 -27.65 4.85
N ASP A 38 -10.45 -28.19 3.65
CA ASP A 38 -10.93 -29.56 3.46
C ASP A 38 -9.85 -30.61 3.83
N VAL A 39 -8.58 -30.36 3.52
CA VAL A 39 -7.47 -31.19 4.00
C VAL A 39 -7.42 -31.19 5.54
N LEU A 40 -7.64 -30.04 6.18
CA LEU A 40 -7.64 -29.94 7.64
C LEU A 40 -8.78 -30.73 8.28
N LYS A 41 -9.98 -30.72 7.68
CA LYS A 41 -11.10 -31.56 8.15
C LYS A 41 -10.76 -33.05 8.05
N GLY A 42 -10.15 -33.47 6.93
CA GLY A 42 -9.68 -34.85 6.77
C GLY A 42 -8.68 -35.26 7.86
N ILE A 43 -7.77 -34.36 8.25
CA ILE A 43 -6.84 -34.58 9.37
C ILE A 43 -7.58 -34.70 10.71
N GLU A 44 -8.55 -33.82 10.99
CA GLU A 44 -9.39 -33.89 12.20
C GLU A 44 -10.16 -35.22 12.30
N GLU A 45 -10.65 -35.76 11.17
CA GLU A 45 -11.38 -37.03 11.11
C GLU A 45 -10.48 -38.27 11.27
N GLN A 46 -9.22 -38.20 10.80
CA GLN A 46 -8.25 -39.29 10.91
C GLN A 46 -7.60 -39.39 12.29
N ALA A 47 -7.42 -38.28 13.00
CA ALA A 47 -6.71 -38.25 14.27
C ALA A 47 -7.25 -39.22 15.36
N PRO A 48 -8.58 -39.38 15.53
CA PRO A 48 -9.15 -40.36 16.46
C PRO A 48 -8.81 -41.82 16.13
N GLN A 49 -8.50 -42.14 14.86
CA GLN A 49 -8.20 -43.50 14.41
C GLN A 49 -6.73 -43.90 14.67
N ILE A 50 -5.84 -42.93 14.89
CA ILE A 50 -4.41 -43.17 15.11
C ILE A 50 -4.12 -43.41 16.59
N SER A 51 -4.45 -42.45 17.45
CA SER A 51 -4.26 -42.56 18.90
C SER A 51 -5.02 -41.49 19.67
N SER A 52 -5.20 -41.71 20.99
CA SER A 52 -5.75 -40.68 21.89
C SER A 52 -4.89 -39.42 21.94
N ASP A 53 -3.56 -39.58 21.87
CA ASP A 53 -2.59 -38.50 21.92
C ASP A 53 -2.66 -37.67 20.63
N GLU A 54 -2.71 -38.32 19.47
CA GLU A 54 -2.88 -37.66 18.17
C GLU A 54 -4.19 -36.87 18.12
N ARG A 55 -5.30 -37.48 18.57
CA ARG A 55 -6.60 -36.79 18.68
C ARG A 55 -6.51 -35.55 19.57
N SER A 56 -5.87 -35.67 20.74
CA SER A 56 -5.71 -34.57 21.70
C SER A 56 -4.87 -33.42 21.12
N TYR A 57 -3.76 -33.77 20.46
CA TYR A 57 -2.89 -32.82 19.78
C TYR A 57 -3.62 -32.11 18.65
N VAL A 58 -4.20 -32.84 17.68
CA VAL A 58 -4.86 -32.27 16.51
C VAL A 58 -6.04 -31.39 16.92
N THR A 59 -6.87 -31.83 17.87
CA THR A 59 -8.02 -31.01 18.35
C THR A 59 -7.54 -29.67 18.92
N SER A 60 -6.48 -29.70 19.74
CA SER A 60 -5.92 -28.50 20.36
C SER A 60 -5.23 -27.61 19.33
N ALA A 61 -4.45 -28.20 18.42
CA ALA A 61 -3.75 -27.51 17.35
C ALA A 61 -4.73 -26.79 16.43
N VAL A 62 -5.81 -27.45 16.00
CA VAL A 62 -6.79 -26.83 15.10
C VAL A 62 -7.57 -25.72 15.80
N ALA A 63 -7.87 -25.86 17.10
CA ALA A 63 -8.46 -24.74 17.85
C ALA A 63 -7.56 -23.50 17.84
N THR A 64 -6.26 -23.68 18.05
CA THR A 64 -5.25 -22.60 18.00
C THR A 64 -5.08 -22.03 16.58
N MET A 65 -5.10 -22.88 15.55
CA MET A 65 -5.08 -22.47 14.14
C MET A 65 -6.30 -21.60 13.80
N LYS A 66 -7.51 -22.03 14.20
CA LYS A 66 -8.77 -21.28 14.02
C LYS A 66 -8.74 -19.95 14.77
N ALA A 67 -8.14 -19.89 15.96
CA ALA A 67 -7.94 -18.64 16.69
C ALA A 67 -6.98 -17.69 15.96
N SER A 68 -5.83 -18.20 15.49
CA SER A 68 -4.84 -17.42 14.75
C SER A 68 -5.41 -16.87 13.44
N LEU A 69 -6.20 -17.68 12.73
CA LEU A 69 -6.89 -17.27 11.50
C LEU A 69 -7.89 -16.13 11.74
N ARG A 70 -8.59 -16.12 12.89
CA ARG A 70 -9.45 -14.99 13.29
C ARG A 70 -8.65 -13.72 13.56
N SER A 71 -7.48 -13.84 14.19
CA SER A 71 -6.58 -12.69 14.37
C SER A 71 -6.11 -12.13 13.03
N ILE A 72 -5.76 -13.00 12.07
CA ILE A 72 -5.38 -12.60 10.71
C ILE A 72 -6.57 -11.92 9.98
N ASP A 73 -7.80 -12.40 10.14
CA ASP A 73 -9.01 -11.76 9.60
C ASP A 73 -9.17 -10.33 10.10
N VAL A 74 -9.03 -10.11 11.42
CA VAL A 74 -9.11 -8.77 12.01
C VAL A 74 -8.01 -7.85 11.46
N ILE A 75 -6.79 -8.36 11.32
CA ILE A 75 -5.67 -7.59 10.75
C ILE A 75 -5.94 -7.26 9.27
N SER A 76 -6.49 -8.20 8.49
CA SER A 76 -6.87 -7.98 7.09
C SER A 76 -7.95 -6.92 6.95
N LYS A 77 -9.02 -7.00 7.76
CA LYS A 77 -10.08 -5.99 7.80
C LYS A 77 -9.55 -4.62 8.18
N GLY A 78 -8.61 -4.55 9.13
CA GLY A 78 -7.94 -3.30 9.51
C GLY A 78 -7.19 -2.67 8.33
N ARG A 79 -6.46 -3.48 7.55
CA ARG A 79 -5.79 -3.02 6.32
C ARG A 79 -6.79 -2.49 5.29
N ASP A 80 -7.89 -3.22 5.07
CA ASP A 80 -8.90 -2.83 4.07
C ASP A 80 -9.63 -1.54 4.46
N LEU A 81 -9.85 -1.31 5.77
CA LEU A 81 -10.35 -0.05 6.29
C LEU A 81 -9.37 1.11 6.02
N ASN A 82 -8.08 0.91 6.30
CA ASN A 82 -7.06 1.92 5.99
C ASN A 82 -7.03 2.25 4.49
N PHE A 83 -7.13 1.25 3.62
CA PHE A 83 -7.21 1.47 2.17
C PHE A 83 -8.48 2.24 1.76
N LYS A 84 -9.63 1.92 2.36
CA LYS A 84 -10.89 2.60 2.07
C LYS A 84 -10.90 4.05 2.54
N GLU A 85 -10.35 4.33 3.72
CA GLU A 85 -10.21 5.68 4.24
C GLU A 85 -9.25 6.51 3.37
N ASN A 86 -8.14 5.91 2.97
CA ASN A 86 -7.19 6.52 2.05
C ASN A 86 -7.86 6.89 0.71
N GLU A 87 -8.63 5.96 0.14
CA GLU A 87 -9.36 6.22 -1.11
C GLU A 87 -10.42 7.31 -0.96
N LYS A 88 -11.11 7.38 0.17
CA LYS A 88 -12.10 8.44 0.46
C LYS A 88 -11.44 9.82 0.60
N LEU A 89 -10.30 9.90 1.28
CA LEU A 89 -9.52 11.15 1.39
C LEU A 89 -9.05 11.61 0.01
N ARG A 90 -8.63 10.68 -0.84
CA ARG A 90 -8.28 10.95 -2.23
C ARG A 90 -9.46 11.45 -3.04
N SER A 91 -10.62 10.79 -2.97
CA SER A 91 -11.78 11.19 -3.78
C SER A 91 -12.23 12.61 -3.41
N ALA A 92 -12.28 12.92 -2.11
CA ALA A 92 -12.59 14.27 -1.63
C ALA A 92 -11.57 15.32 -2.11
N TYR A 93 -10.28 14.98 -2.09
CA TYR A 93 -9.25 15.88 -2.60
C TYR A 93 -9.35 16.08 -4.12
N LEU A 94 -9.50 15.01 -4.89
CA LEU A 94 -9.66 15.10 -6.35
C LEU A 94 -10.92 15.85 -6.75
N GLU A 95 -12.00 15.73 -5.97
CA GLU A 95 -13.21 16.51 -6.11
C GLU A 95 -12.94 18.00 -5.87
N SER A 96 -12.23 18.37 -4.81
CA SER A 96 -11.84 19.77 -4.57
C SER A 96 -10.96 20.36 -5.69
N VAL A 97 -10.05 19.54 -6.26
CA VAL A 97 -9.22 19.94 -7.40
C VAL A 97 -10.07 20.08 -8.66
N LYS A 98 -11.04 19.17 -8.88
CA LYS A 98 -11.97 19.25 -9.99
C LYS A 98 -12.85 20.49 -9.88
N GLU A 99 -13.41 20.78 -8.70
CA GLU A 99 -14.18 22.01 -8.45
C GLU A 99 -13.35 23.27 -8.73
N SER A 100 -12.07 23.27 -8.34
CA SER A 100 -11.15 24.37 -8.62
C SER A 100 -10.85 24.52 -10.12
N LEU A 101 -10.71 23.41 -10.85
CA LEU A 101 -10.53 23.40 -12.30
C LEU A 101 -11.82 23.78 -13.05
N ASP A 102 -12.98 23.34 -12.56
CA ASP A 102 -14.30 23.67 -13.12
C ASP A 102 -14.64 25.14 -12.87
N PHE A 103 -14.20 25.73 -11.76
CA PHE A 103 -14.21 27.19 -11.58
C PHE A 103 -13.34 27.88 -12.63
N GLY A 104 -12.15 27.35 -12.94
CA GLY A 104 -11.29 27.82 -14.02
C GLY A 104 -11.93 27.69 -15.42
N ASN A 105 -12.60 26.58 -15.71
CA ASN A 105 -13.33 26.35 -16.96
C ASN A 105 -14.56 27.26 -17.06
N LYS A 106 -15.31 27.46 -15.96
CA LYS A 106 -16.41 28.44 -15.89
C LYS A 106 -15.91 29.87 -16.05
N ALA A 107 -14.74 30.21 -15.52
CA ALA A 107 -14.09 31.49 -15.76
C ALA A 107 -13.64 31.62 -17.23
N GLN A 108 -13.15 30.54 -17.84
CA GLN A 108 -12.83 30.49 -19.27
C GLN A 108 -14.09 30.60 -20.14
N ASP A 109 -15.21 29.98 -19.76
CA ASP A 109 -16.49 30.08 -20.46
C ASP A 109 -17.17 31.43 -20.22
N PHE A 110 -16.92 32.07 -19.08
CA PHE A 110 -17.20 33.49 -18.85
C PHE A 110 -16.36 34.38 -19.79
N LEU A 111 -15.08 34.08 -19.98
CA LEU A 111 -14.22 34.75 -20.96
C LEU A 111 -14.64 34.47 -22.43
N LYS A 112 -15.12 33.28 -22.75
CA LYS A 112 -15.66 32.95 -24.09
C LYS A 112 -17.03 33.55 -24.35
N SER A 113 -17.80 33.85 -23.31
CA SER A 113 -19.06 34.61 -23.41
C SER A 113 -18.85 36.13 -23.39
N LEU A 114 -17.61 36.62 -23.22
CA LEU A 114 -17.26 38.03 -23.36
C LEU A 114 -17.58 38.70 -24.71
N PRO A 115 -17.76 38.01 -25.86
CA PRO A 115 -18.29 38.67 -27.05
C PRO A 115 -19.65 39.33 -26.79
N ALA A 116 -20.44 38.85 -25.83
CA ALA A 116 -21.67 39.50 -25.37
C ALA A 116 -21.44 40.65 -24.36
N MET A 117 -20.32 40.66 -23.62
CA MET A 117 -19.87 41.79 -22.80
C MET A 117 -19.16 42.88 -23.60
N THR A 118 -18.98 42.75 -24.91
CA THR A 118 -18.55 43.86 -25.78
C THR A 118 -19.49 45.06 -25.69
N ILE A 119 -20.77 44.83 -25.34
CA ILE A 119 -21.76 45.87 -25.06
C ILE A 119 -21.47 46.60 -23.73
N ALA A 120 -20.88 45.94 -22.73
CA ALA A 120 -20.38 46.56 -21.50
C ALA A 120 -18.96 47.15 -21.65
N GLY A 121 -18.15 46.62 -22.58
CA GLY A 121 -16.84 47.14 -22.97
C GLY A 121 -16.91 48.55 -23.57
N ALA A 122 -18.02 48.92 -24.22
CA ALA A 122 -18.28 50.31 -24.61
C ALA A 122 -18.33 51.27 -23.40
N GLY A 123 -18.74 50.80 -22.22
CA GLY A 123 -18.72 51.52 -20.96
C GLY A 123 -17.32 51.61 -20.30
N GLY A 124 -16.51 50.56 -20.42
CA GLY A 124 -15.13 50.54 -19.90
C GLY A 124 -14.17 51.40 -20.74
N VAL A 125 -14.34 51.40 -22.07
CA VAL A 125 -13.58 52.25 -23.00
C VAL A 125 -13.90 53.73 -22.77
N THR A 126 -15.16 54.07 -22.48
CA THR A 126 -15.56 55.45 -22.14
C THR A 126 -14.99 55.89 -20.79
N VAL A 127 -14.99 55.04 -19.75
CA VAL A 127 -14.34 55.36 -18.47
C VAL A 127 -12.82 55.51 -18.61
N ALA A 128 -12.16 54.64 -19.37
CA ALA A 128 -10.71 54.71 -19.57
C ALA A 128 -10.28 55.89 -20.46
N GLN A 129 -11.04 56.22 -21.51
CA GLN A 129 -10.82 57.42 -22.32
C GLN A 129 -11.09 58.71 -21.52
N TYR A 130 -12.11 58.72 -20.66
CA TYR A 130 -12.48 59.88 -19.86
C TYR A 130 -11.50 60.17 -18.70
N PHE A 131 -11.04 59.12 -17.98
CA PHE A 131 -10.13 59.29 -16.83
C PHE A 131 -8.65 59.21 -17.18
N PHE A 132 -8.25 58.37 -18.13
CA PHE A 132 -6.84 58.10 -18.43
C PHE A 132 -6.37 58.66 -19.78
N LYS A 133 -7.26 59.29 -20.57
CA LYS A 133 -6.97 59.83 -21.93
C LYS A 133 -6.24 58.83 -22.84
N ALA A 134 -6.43 57.54 -22.63
CA ALA A 134 -5.75 56.49 -23.39
C ALA A 134 -6.32 56.43 -24.82
N SER A 135 -5.43 56.37 -25.80
CA SER A 135 -5.79 56.17 -27.20
C SER A 135 -6.35 54.76 -27.44
N THR A 136 -7.16 54.60 -28.49
CA THR A 136 -7.74 53.29 -28.86
C THR A 136 -6.65 52.22 -29.05
N PHE A 137 -5.49 52.60 -29.59
CA PHE A 137 -4.35 51.70 -29.77
C PHE A 137 -3.76 51.22 -28.44
N GLU A 138 -3.63 52.12 -27.45
CA GLU A 138 -3.14 51.76 -26.11
C GLU A 138 -4.10 50.80 -25.40
N LEU A 139 -5.42 51.00 -25.54
CA LEU A 139 -6.42 50.10 -24.95
C LEU A 139 -6.38 48.68 -25.54
N TRP A 140 -6.21 48.55 -26.85
CA TRP A 140 -5.99 47.24 -27.49
C TRP A 140 -4.66 46.63 -27.06
N GLY A 141 -3.60 47.43 -26.91
CA GLY A 141 -2.32 47.01 -26.37
C GLY A 141 -2.44 46.42 -24.96
N PHE A 142 -3.13 47.11 -24.05
CA PHE A 142 -3.40 46.61 -22.69
C PHE A 142 -4.24 45.34 -22.70
N GLY A 143 -5.27 45.25 -23.55
CA GLY A 143 -6.09 44.05 -23.70
C GLY A 143 -5.29 42.83 -24.14
N LEU A 144 -4.40 42.98 -25.12
CA LEU A 144 -3.52 41.90 -25.59
C LEU A 144 -2.50 41.49 -24.52
N ILE A 145 -1.91 42.46 -23.79
CA ILE A 145 -0.98 42.18 -22.69
C ILE A 145 -1.69 41.39 -21.58
N LEU A 146 -2.88 41.83 -21.14
CA LEU A 146 -3.65 41.13 -20.11
C LEU A 146 -4.06 39.72 -20.55
N THR A 147 -4.43 39.56 -21.83
CA THR A 147 -4.75 38.23 -22.39
C THR A 147 -3.51 37.32 -22.40
N GLY A 148 -2.35 37.85 -22.79
CA GLY A 148 -1.08 37.14 -22.73
C GLY A 148 -0.73 36.71 -21.30
N ILE A 149 -0.81 37.62 -20.34
CA ILE A 149 -0.57 37.35 -18.91
C ILE A 149 -1.53 36.28 -18.41
N GLY A 150 -2.82 36.38 -18.74
CA GLY A 150 -3.84 35.39 -18.38
C GLY A 150 -3.54 34.00 -18.95
N TYR A 151 -3.09 33.91 -20.20
CA TYR A 151 -2.68 32.64 -20.82
C TYR A 151 -1.49 32.00 -20.11
N PHE A 152 -0.44 32.77 -19.83
CA PHE A 152 0.73 32.28 -19.07
C PHE A 152 0.35 31.83 -17.66
N PHE A 153 -0.50 32.60 -16.98
CA PHE A 153 -0.96 32.26 -15.64
C PHE A 153 -1.80 30.97 -15.63
N ASN A 154 -2.69 30.79 -16.62
CA ASN A 154 -3.44 29.55 -16.78
C ASN A 154 -2.52 28.35 -17.03
N GLN A 155 -1.56 28.47 -17.94
CA GLN A 155 -0.58 27.40 -18.20
C GLN A 155 0.21 27.02 -16.94
N TYR A 156 0.65 28.02 -16.18
CA TYR A 156 1.34 27.80 -14.91
C TYR A 156 0.47 27.04 -13.90
N ILE A 157 -0.80 27.44 -13.73
CA ILE A 157 -1.75 26.74 -12.86
C ILE A 157 -1.97 25.31 -13.32
N VAL A 158 -2.21 25.07 -14.61
CA VAL A 158 -2.45 23.71 -15.14
C VAL A 158 -1.24 22.80 -14.88
N LEU A 159 -0.03 23.28 -15.12
CA LEU A 159 1.20 22.52 -14.83
C LEU A 159 1.36 22.23 -13.34
N TRP A 160 1.07 23.21 -12.49
CA TRP A 160 1.12 23.06 -11.04
C TRP A 160 0.11 22.02 -10.53
N VAL A 161 -1.14 22.10 -10.99
CA VAL A 161 -2.20 21.14 -10.63
C VAL A 161 -1.86 19.73 -11.11
N ARG A 162 -1.33 19.57 -12.33
CA ARG A 162 -0.90 18.25 -12.84
C ARG A 162 0.19 17.64 -11.97
N ARG A 163 1.23 18.40 -11.61
CA ARG A 163 2.31 17.91 -10.73
C ARG A 163 1.79 17.55 -9.35
N LYS A 164 0.91 18.36 -8.77
CA LYS A 164 0.26 18.06 -7.49
C LYS A 164 -0.56 16.78 -7.54
N LYS A 165 -1.34 16.59 -8.61
CA LYS A 165 -2.12 15.37 -8.83
C LYS A 165 -1.24 14.13 -8.97
N GLN A 166 -0.15 14.21 -9.73
CA GLN A 166 0.81 13.11 -9.86
C GLN A 166 1.47 12.75 -8.52
N MET A 167 1.90 13.75 -7.74
CA MET A 167 2.46 13.51 -6.41
C MET A 167 1.46 12.89 -5.44
N LEU A 168 0.17 13.21 -5.56
CA LEU A 168 -0.86 12.57 -4.74
C LEU A 168 -0.94 11.06 -5.00
N TYR A 169 -0.86 10.64 -6.28
CA TYR A 169 -0.83 9.21 -6.61
C TYR A 169 0.41 8.52 -6.03
N VAL A 170 1.59 9.16 -6.13
CA VAL A 170 2.83 8.66 -5.54
C VAL A 170 2.69 8.46 -4.03
N THR A 171 2.19 9.46 -3.31
CA THR A 171 1.98 9.36 -1.86
C THR A 171 0.99 8.26 -1.52
N GLN A 172 -0.06 8.10 -2.32
CA GLN A 172 -1.05 7.05 -2.11
C GLN A 172 -0.47 5.65 -2.29
N ASP A 173 0.25 5.41 -3.38
CA ASP A 173 0.87 4.11 -3.63
C ASP A 173 1.90 3.76 -2.55
N TYR A 174 2.64 4.77 -2.09
CA TYR A 174 3.52 4.67 -0.93
C TYR A 174 2.77 4.29 0.35
N GLU A 175 1.70 5.01 0.71
CA GLU A 175 0.91 4.74 1.91
C GLU A 175 0.25 3.35 1.84
N ARG A 176 -0.22 2.95 0.67
CA ARG A 176 -0.76 1.61 0.43
C ARG A 176 0.27 0.53 0.71
N GLY A 177 1.49 0.72 0.22
CA GLY A 177 2.59 -0.21 0.47
C GLY A 177 3.01 -0.23 1.95
N LEU A 178 3.05 0.92 2.63
CA LEU A 178 3.32 1.01 4.06
C LEU A 178 2.27 0.24 4.90
N TYR A 179 0.97 0.42 4.62
CA TYR A 179 -0.08 -0.33 5.31
C TYR A 179 0.00 -1.83 5.04
N TYR A 180 0.46 -2.21 3.84
CA TYR A 180 0.67 -3.61 3.50
C TYR A 180 1.86 -4.22 4.25
N GLU A 181 2.97 -3.49 4.42
CA GLU A 181 4.09 -3.94 5.25
C GLU A 181 3.68 -4.08 6.72
N GLN A 182 2.95 -3.11 7.27
CA GLN A 182 2.41 -3.20 8.63
C GLN A 182 1.46 -4.40 8.80
N TYR A 183 0.68 -4.72 7.77
CA TYR A 183 -0.15 -5.93 7.74
C TYR A 183 0.74 -7.19 7.81
N LEU A 184 1.79 -7.28 6.99
CA LEU A 184 2.69 -8.43 7.00
C LEU A 184 3.44 -8.60 8.32
N ASP A 185 3.90 -7.51 8.94
CA ASP A 185 4.57 -7.56 10.25
C ASP A 185 3.62 -8.09 11.34
N ARG A 186 2.36 -7.64 11.34
CA ARG A 186 1.35 -8.14 12.30
C ARG A 186 1.02 -9.61 12.05
N VAL A 187 0.90 -10.02 10.79
CA VAL A 187 0.70 -11.43 10.43
C VAL A 187 1.90 -12.28 10.87
N ARG A 188 3.13 -11.80 10.66
CA ARG A 188 4.36 -12.46 11.11
C ARG A 188 4.32 -12.75 12.62
N LEU A 189 3.90 -11.77 13.43
CA LEU A 189 3.75 -11.97 14.88
C LEU A 189 2.71 -13.04 15.23
N VAL A 190 1.58 -13.07 14.52
CA VAL A 190 0.54 -14.10 14.72
C VAL A 190 1.06 -15.49 14.35
N LEU A 191 1.75 -15.63 13.22
CA LEU A 191 2.31 -16.91 12.77
C LEU A 191 3.42 -17.41 13.70
N LEU A 192 4.26 -16.51 14.21
CA LEU A 192 5.27 -16.85 15.22
C LEU A 192 4.63 -17.32 16.52
N ALA A 193 3.60 -16.62 17.01
CA ALA A 193 2.86 -17.03 18.19
C ALA A 193 2.20 -18.40 18.01
N LEU A 194 1.57 -18.63 16.85
CA LEU A 194 0.98 -19.91 16.48
C LEU A 194 2.02 -21.03 16.51
N PHE A 195 3.19 -20.82 15.90
CA PHE A 195 4.26 -21.82 15.90
C PHE A 195 4.66 -22.22 17.32
N LEU A 196 4.92 -21.23 18.19
CA LEU A 196 5.31 -21.46 19.58
C LEU A 196 4.22 -22.15 20.40
N ASP A 197 2.95 -21.81 20.16
CA ASP A 197 1.83 -22.48 20.83
C ASP A 197 1.66 -23.93 20.34
N LEU A 198 1.87 -24.21 19.05
CA LEU A 198 1.85 -25.56 18.52
C LEU A 198 2.97 -26.43 19.09
N GLU A 199 4.19 -25.90 19.21
CA GLU A 199 5.30 -26.58 19.90
C GLU A 199 4.98 -26.85 21.37
N ARG A 200 4.37 -25.88 22.06
CA ARG A 200 3.94 -26.06 23.46
C ARG A 200 2.87 -27.14 23.60
N ILE A 201 1.91 -27.22 22.68
CA ILE A 201 0.87 -28.27 22.65
C ILE A 201 1.52 -29.62 22.35
N HIS A 202 2.43 -29.68 21.37
CA HIS A 202 3.15 -30.90 21.02
C HIS A 202 3.95 -31.44 22.21
N LYS A 203 4.74 -30.58 22.88
CA LYS A 203 5.50 -30.93 24.08
C LYS A 203 4.61 -31.40 25.23
N ARG A 204 3.40 -30.85 25.36
CA ARG A 204 2.45 -31.29 26.40
C ARG A 204 1.97 -32.72 26.16
N VAL A 205 1.66 -33.05 24.91
CA VAL A 205 1.08 -34.35 24.52
C VAL A 205 2.18 -35.42 24.38
N PHE A 206 3.22 -35.13 23.61
CA PHE A 206 4.28 -36.09 23.22
C PHE A 206 5.55 -35.98 24.06
N ARG A 207 5.62 -35.05 25.02
CA ARG A 207 6.78 -34.79 25.92
C ARG A 207 8.04 -34.25 25.25
N GLU A 208 8.06 -34.16 23.92
CA GLU A 208 9.15 -33.60 23.11
C GLU A 208 8.65 -32.43 22.25
N ASN A 209 9.56 -31.53 21.89
CA ASN A 209 9.27 -30.55 20.82
C ASN A 209 9.21 -31.28 19.47
N TYR A 210 8.43 -30.75 18.53
CA TYR A 210 8.42 -31.29 17.18
C TYR A 210 9.72 -30.90 16.46
N GLU A 211 10.06 -29.62 16.48
CA GLU A 211 11.34 -29.11 15.98
C GLU A 211 12.47 -29.21 17.01
N ALA A 212 13.66 -29.58 16.53
CA ALA A 212 14.85 -29.72 17.37
C ALA A 212 15.40 -28.35 17.82
N ASP A 213 15.26 -27.33 16.97
CA ASP A 213 15.71 -25.97 17.24
C ASP A 213 14.50 -25.02 17.32
N THR A 214 14.18 -24.61 18.54
CA THR A 214 13.13 -23.61 18.83
C THR A 214 13.72 -22.25 19.20
N THR A 215 14.97 -21.96 18.83
CA THR A 215 15.58 -20.64 19.05
C THR A 215 14.83 -19.57 18.27
N SER A 216 14.84 -18.33 18.79
CA SER A 216 14.13 -17.21 18.16
C SER A 216 14.56 -16.98 16.70
N VAL A 217 15.84 -17.17 16.40
CA VAL A 217 16.41 -16.99 15.06
C VAL A 217 15.91 -18.06 14.09
N ALA A 218 15.96 -19.34 14.48
CA ALA A 218 15.48 -20.45 13.66
C ALA A 218 13.99 -20.31 13.34
N VAL A 219 13.17 -20.03 14.37
CA VAL A 219 11.72 -19.82 14.19
C VAL A 219 11.43 -18.63 13.28
N GLN A 220 12.13 -17.51 13.45
CA GLN A 220 11.97 -16.35 12.59
C GLN A 220 12.31 -16.66 11.13
N SER A 221 13.35 -17.46 10.87
CA SER A 221 13.72 -17.86 9.51
C SER A 221 12.65 -18.72 8.83
N ILE A 222 11.99 -19.61 9.58
CA ILE A 222 10.87 -20.43 9.08
C ILE A 222 9.69 -19.54 8.70
N ILE A 223 9.31 -18.58 9.56
CA ILE A 223 8.21 -17.66 9.24
C ILE A 223 8.58 -16.75 8.06
N ASP A 224 9.84 -16.31 7.96
CA ASP A 224 10.30 -15.50 6.84
C ASP A 224 10.30 -16.27 5.51
N ASP A 225 10.59 -17.58 5.53
CA ASP A 225 10.42 -18.47 4.39
C ASP A 225 8.95 -18.58 3.97
N ILE A 226 8.04 -18.74 4.92
CA ILE A 226 6.58 -18.82 4.65
C ILE A 226 6.05 -17.52 4.03
N LEU A 227 6.58 -16.37 4.45
CA LEU A 227 6.22 -15.04 3.93
C LEU A 227 7.08 -14.59 2.75
N SER A 228 7.99 -15.45 2.26
CA SER A 228 8.84 -15.13 1.14
C SER A 228 8.02 -14.91 -0.13
N GLY A 229 8.42 -13.93 -0.94
CA GLY A 229 7.71 -13.56 -2.17
C GLY A 229 6.47 -12.68 -1.99
N VAL A 230 6.08 -12.37 -0.75
CA VAL A 230 4.90 -11.54 -0.45
C VAL A 230 5.27 -10.11 -0.03
N ARG A 231 6.55 -9.86 0.31
CA ARG A 231 7.02 -8.54 0.75
C ARG A 231 6.95 -7.50 -0.37
N SER A 232 6.86 -6.23 0.02
CA SER A 232 6.90 -5.11 -0.92
C SER A 232 8.18 -5.16 -1.75
N THR A 233 8.08 -4.72 -3.01
CA THR A 233 9.23 -4.57 -3.90
C THR A 233 9.88 -3.21 -3.75
N PHE A 234 9.67 -2.49 -2.64
CA PHE A 234 10.22 -1.14 -2.55
C PHE A 234 11.75 -1.14 -2.51
N CYS A 235 12.31 -0.08 -3.10
CA CYS A 235 13.69 0.30 -2.85
C CYS A 235 13.92 0.48 -1.34
N PRO A 236 15.04 0.00 -0.78
CA PRO A 236 15.36 0.16 0.64
C PRO A 236 15.31 1.61 1.15
N TYR A 237 15.54 2.58 0.27
CA TYR A 237 15.56 4.01 0.59
C TYR A 237 14.24 4.73 0.29
N ALA A 238 13.20 4.03 -0.18
CA ALA A 238 11.92 4.65 -0.55
C ALA A 238 11.33 5.47 0.61
N TYR A 239 11.35 4.91 1.83
CA TYR A 239 10.90 5.57 3.06
C TYR A 239 11.66 6.87 3.34
N LYS A 240 12.99 6.83 3.26
CA LYS A 240 13.86 7.99 3.48
C LYS A 240 13.59 9.07 2.44
N HIS A 241 13.54 8.71 1.16
CA HIS A 241 13.31 9.65 0.08
C HIS A 241 11.92 10.32 0.15
N MET A 242 10.90 9.56 0.58
CA MET A 242 9.56 10.09 0.80
C MET A 242 9.53 11.06 2.00
N ALA A 243 10.18 10.71 3.11
CA ALA A 243 10.29 11.59 4.28
C ALA A 243 11.03 12.90 3.99
N GLU A 244 12.10 12.83 3.19
CA GLU A 244 12.90 13.99 2.78
C GLU A 244 12.29 14.81 1.62
N LYS A 245 11.11 14.40 1.12
CA LYS A 245 10.41 15.03 -0.02
C LYS A 245 11.26 15.11 -1.30
N LYS A 246 12.17 14.16 -1.49
CA LYS A 246 13.05 14.07 -2.68
C LYS A 246 12.42 13.28 -3.83
N VAL A 247 11.35 12.52 -3.57
CA VAL A 247 10.67 11.72 -4.59
C VAL A 247 9.87 12.61 -5.56
N THR A 248 10.09 12.38 -6.84
CA THR A 248 9.27 12.90 -7.93
C THR A 248 8.46 11.76 -8.57
N PRO A 249 7.38 12.05 -9.33
CA PRO A 249 6.58 10.99 -9.98
C PRO A 249 7.40 10.12 -10.93
N GLU A 250 8.41 10.70 -11.58
CA GLU A 250 9.32 9.98 -12.47
C GLU A 250 10.20 9.01 -11.69
N LEU A 251 10.74 9.44 -10.53
CA LEU A 251 11.58 8.63 -9.65
C LEU A 251 10.80 7.57 -8.86
N TRP A 252 9.49 7.77 -8.67
CA TRP A 252 8.65 6.82 -7.94
C TRP A 252 8.62 5.44 -8.60
N THR A 253 8.52 5.38 -9.92
CA THR A 253 8.52 4.10 -10.67
C THR A 253 9.77 3.26 -10.40
N LEU A 254 10.93 3.90 -10.26
CA LEU A 254 12.17 3.24 -9.87
C LEU A 254 12.13 2.76 -8.42
N CYS A 255 11.58 3.57 -7.52
CA CYS A 255 11.43 3.23 -6.10
C CYS A 255 10.44 2.08 -5.87
N GLU A 256 9.36 2.01 -6.65
CA GLU A 256 8.32 0.98 -6.57
C GLU A 256 8.80 -0.38 -7.10
N SER A 257 9.57 -0.37 -8.20
CA SER A 257 10.01 -1.60 -8.86
C SER A 257 10.99 -2.43 -8.02
N GLY A 258 11.82 -1.78 -7.21
CA GLY A 258 12.88 -2.43 -6.42
C GLY A 258 13.93 -3.20 -7.23
N ILE A 259 13.89 -3.11 -8.56
CA ILE A 259 14.83 -3.81 -9.42
C ILE A 259 16.21 -3.23 -9.17
N ARG A 260 17.12 -3.99 -8.55
CA ARG A 260 18.47 -3.53 -8.18
C ARG A 260 19.16 -2.75 -9.30
N LYS A 261 19.16 -3.27 -10.53
CA LYS A 261 19.76 -2.62 -11.71
C LYS A 261 19.12 -1.26 -12.05
N ALA A 262 17.83 -1.09 -11.82
CA ALA A 262 17.12 0.17 -12.07
C ALA A 262 17.33 1.16 -10.91
N VAL A 263 17.36 0.64 -9.68
CA VAL A 263 17.56 1.41 -8.46
C VAL A 263 19.01 1.92 -8.34
N GLU A 264 20.01 1.16 -8.77
CA GLU A 264 21.42 1.58 -8.81
C GLU A 264 21.67 2.76 -9.77
N ASN A 265 20.84 2.88 -10.81
CA ASN A 265 20.88 4.01 -11.74
C ASN A 265 20.06 5.22 -11.27
N CYS A 266 19.48 5.16 -10.06
CA CYS A 266 18.70 6.26 -9.50
C CYS A 266 19.64 7.42 -9.10
N PRO A 267 19.33 8.68 -9.46
CA PRO A 267 20.13 9.84 -9.07
C PRO A 267 20.13 10.10 -7.55
N LEU A 268 19.22 9.48 -6.81
CA LEU A 268 19.14 9.52 -5.35
C LEU A 268 19.65 8.22 -4.70
N TRP A 269 20.36 7.36 -5.44
CA TRP A 269 20.88 6.12 -4.89
C TRP A 269 22.01 6.38 -3.88
N GLU A 270 21.83 5.92 -2.65
CA GLU A 270 22.82 6.07 -1.57
C GLU A 270 23.70 4.81 -1.39
N GLY A 271 23.45 3.74 -2.16
CA GLY A 271 24.08 2.43 -1.99
C GLY A 271 25.54 2.31 -2.43
N GLY A 272 26.25 3.42 -2.65
CA GLY A 272 27.71 3.44 -2.80
C GLY A 272 28.48 3.44 -1.46
N GLN A 273 27.82 3.67 -0.33
CA GLN A 273 28.48 3.79 0.99
C GLN A 273 28.14 2.69 2.01
N GLN A 274 27.23 1.75 1.70
CA GLN A 274 26.74 0.76 2.68
C GLN A 274 27.26 -0.67 2.51
N SER A 275 28.16 -0.96 1.58
CA SER A 275 28.77 -2.29 1.48
C SER A 275 29.77 -2.61 2.60
N GLU A 276 30.17 -1.63 3.43
CA GLU A 276 31.11 -1.86 4.55
C GLU A 276 30.44 -2.05 5.91
N ASN A 277 29.19 -1.63 6.13
CA ASN A 277 28.61 -1.57 7.48
C ASN A 277 27.44 -2.53 7.74
N ARG A 278 27.16 -3.49 6.85
CA ARG A 278 26.01 -4.42 7.00
C ARG A 278 26.39 -5.84 7.44
N ILE A 279 27.56 -6.01 8.04
CA ILE A 279 27.95 -7.25 8.73
C ILE A 279 27.86 -7.11 10.27
N ASP A 280 27.76 -5.89 10.82
CA ASP A 280 27.94 -5.68 12.27
C ASP A 280 26.71 -5.24 13.07
N SER A 281 25.48 -5.36 12.54
CA SER A 281 24.31 -5.08 13.39
C SER A 281 23.05 -5.87 13.03
N LEU A 282 22.87 -6.93 13.83
CA LEU A 282 21.64 -7.67 14.18
C LEU A 282 21.11 -8.70 13.18
#